data_AF-A0A0W0SM73-F1
#
_entry.id   AF-A0A0W0SM73-F1
#
_cell.length_a   1.000
_cell.length_b   1.000
_cell.length_c   1.000
_cell.angle_alpha   90.00
_cell.angle_beta   90.00
_cell.angle_gamma   90.00
#
_symmetry.space_group_name_H-M   'P 1'
#
loop_
_entity.id
_entity.type
_entity.pdbx_description
1 polymer ?
#
loop_
_entity_poly.entity_id
_entity_poly.type
_entity_poly.pdbx_seq_one_letter_code
_entity_poly.pdbx_strand_id
1 'polypeptide(L)'
;MGFFNKNNNSLERGSSKSFVQWAIENKQSIEARLIDEGIVFLNNHGEDLRTPVSNLIVDNRWHYIDKPAKKQSYRAKMEYNSDGIAYLALTYYTFRHGGHSERFDSKSVLKTLWQEVRGLLLNLSPIKPPIKPCIEPVTPKINPIDWIARDKELWQSMTSTGTSHYLKRKGLCEGIIPGIKHAKHHIAVAIIDTHNTFLGLQRIYNDGQKRFTKGLSKKGHFALVGLASLPEKVRTIHVCEGVATAGSIHRAIGEPIFAALDAFNLLPVCKSLKRHYPKTQIIIWADNDWQKADIKTKFGRVLGNTGLIQANRTAFKLRGSLVCTPDFSTFDSELIKEATDFNDLHLLGGLNRLSEIIPKKPDIHLSLWHELRHFNQHAHGAVAPGQFTDGIKLSYNSRYLPNDVFKREGVHLVRSAIGTGKTAIVEHLVKQNPKQSILFTTHLISLVESAASRLGLTSYNECDNFDLQSNIAWPFA
;
A
#
# COMPACT_ATOMS: atom_id res chain seq x y z
N MET A 1 -42.78 5.64 80.47
CA MET A 1 -42.09 4.51 81.11
C MET A 1 -41.53 3.64 80.00
N GLY A 2 -40.21 3.44 79.99
CA GLY A 2 -39.57 2.65 78.95
C GLY A 2 -39.95 1.18 79.02
N PHE A 3 -39.58 0.42 78.00
CA PHE A 3 -38.81 -0.81 78.16
C PHE A 3 -38.09 -1.13 76.85
N PHE A 4 -36.78 -1.30 76.99
CA PHE A 4 -35.88 -1.87 76.00
C PHE A 4 -36.27 -3.32 75.70
N ASN A 5 -36.20 -3.73 74.43
CA ASN A 5 -35.53 -4.99 74.13
C ASN A 5 -34.94 -4.98 72.72
N LYS A 6 -33.62 -5.22 72.67
CA LYS A 6 -32.84 -5.50 71.45
C LYS A 6 -33.09 -6.96 71.06
N ASN A 7 -33.31 -7.23 69.77
CA ASN A 7 -32.53 -8.23 69.03
C ASN A 7 -32.89 -8.27 67.54
N ASN A 8 -31.85 -7.97 66.74
CA ASN A 8 -31.45 -8.57 65.48
C ASN A 8 -32.50 -8.80 64.37
N ASN A 9 -32.43 -7.94 63.34
CA ASN A 9 -31.90 -8.41 62.07
C ASN A 9 -31.23 -7.26 61.30
N SER A 10 -29.96 -7.49 61.00
CA SER A 10 -29.05 -6.69 60.20
C SER A 10 -29.59 -6.43 58.80
N LEU A 11 -29.92 -5.17 58.51
CA LEU A 11 -29.86 -4.63 57.15
C LEU A 11 -28.61 -3.74 57.11
N GLU A 12 -27.52 -4.34 56.65
CA GLU A 12 -26.30 -3.61 56.27
C GLU A 12 -26.70 -2.49 55.31
N ARG A 13 -26.40 -1.24 55.70
CA ARG A 13 -26.47 -0.09 54.79
C ARG A 13 -25.39 -0.28 53.73
N GLY A 14 -25.78 -0.73 52.54
CA GLY A 14 -24.88 -0.93 51.40
C GLY A 14 -24.10 0.34 51.09
N SER A 15 -22.77 0.23 51.08
CA SER A 15 -21.86 1.34 50.80
C SER A 15 -22.00 1.82 49.36
N SER A 16 -21.95 3.15 49.15
CA SER A 16 -21.81 3.76 47.83
C SER A 16 -20.47 3.31 47.23
N LYS A 17 -20.48 2.28 46.38
CA LYS A 17 -19.29 1.80 45.67
C LYS A 17 -18.64 2.95 44.88
N SER A 18 -17.31 3.06 44.94
CA SER A 18 -16.55 3.99 44.12
C SER A 18 -16.63 3.57 42.64
N PHE A 19 -16.45 4.50 41.70
CA PHE A 19 -16.45 4.20 40.26
C PHE A 19 -15.45 3.10 39.89
N VAL A 20 -14.25 3.15 40.47
CA VAL A 20 -13.20 2.15 40.26
C VAL A 20 -13.65 0.77 40.74
N GLN A 21 -14.20 0.69 41.96
CA GLN A 21 -14.69 -0.57 42.51
C GLN A 21 -15.84 -1.16 41.68
N TRP A 22 -16.79 -0.32 41.26
CA TRP A 22 -17.88 -0.74 40.38
C TRP A 22 -17.38 -1.24 39.02
N ALA A 23 -16.42 -0.54 38.42
CA ALA A 23 -15.88 -0.88 37.11
C ALA A 23 -15.12 -2.22 37.12
N ILE A 24 -14.39 -2.52 38.20
CA ILE A 24 -13.72 -3.81 38.39
C ILE A 24 -14.73 -4.95 38.54
N GLU A 25 -15.78 -4.75 39.34
CA GLU A 25 -16.81 -5.78 39.58
C GLU A 25 -17.69 -6.05 38.35
N ASN A 26 -17.84 -5.07 37.46
CA ASN A 26 -18.70 -5.17 36.26
C ASN A 26 -17.89 -5.30 34.96
N LYS A 27 -16.63 -5.74 35.05
CA LYS A 27 -15.67 -5.81 33.95
C LYS A 27 -16.24 -6.43 32.67
N GLN A 28 -16.86 -7.61 32.76
CA GLN A 28 -17.39 -8.32 31.59
C GLN A 28 -18.54 -7.55 30.90
N SER A 29 -19.43 -6.92 31.68
CA SER A 29 -20.53 -6.12 31.16
C SER A 29 -20.02 -4.84 30.47
N ILE A 30 -19.00 -4.21 31.05
CA ILE A 30 -18.34 -3.03 30.48
C ILE A 30 -17.64 -3.40 29.15
N GLU A 31 -16.92 -4.52 29.11
CA GLU A 31 -16.26 -5.00 27.89
C GLU A 31 -17.27 -5.29 26.78
N ALA A 32 -18.37 -5.98 27.09
CA ALA A 32 -19.44 -6.24 26.14
C ALA A 32 -20.05 -4.94 25.62
N ARG A 33 -20.36 -3.99 26.51
CA ARG A 33 -20.93 -2.71 26.08
C ARG A 33 -19.97 -1.87 25.24
N LEU A 34 -18.69 -1.86 25.57
CA LEU A 34 -17.67 -1.17 24.78
C LEU A 34 -17.57 -1.77 23.37
N ILE A 35 -17.70 -3.09 23.24
CA ILE A 35 -17.73 -3.78 21.95
C ILE A 35 -18.97 -3.37 21.15
N ASP A 36 -20.16 -3.37 21.75
CA ASP A 36 -21.42 -2.99 21.09
C ASP A 36 -21.39 -1.54 20.59
N GLU A 37 -20.97 -0.60 21.45
CA GLU A 37 -20.82 0.81 21.09
C GLU A 37 -19.71 1.01 20.05
N GLY A 38 -18.67 0.17 20.07
CA GLY A 38 -17.64 0.13 19.03
C GLY A 38 -18.18 -0.32 17.67
N ILE A 39 -19.11 -1.27 17.64
CA ILE A 39 -19.82 -1.69 16.42
C ILE A 39 -20.69 -0.55 15.89
N VAL A 40 -21.45 0.10 16.76
CA VAL A 40 -22.26 1.29 16.41
C VAL A 40 -21.38 2.40 15.86
N PHE A 41 -20.24 2.68 16.49
CA PHE A 41 -19.25 3.63 16.01
C PHE A 41 -18.79 3.30 14.58
N LEU A 42 -18.42 2.05 14.28
CA LEU A 42 -17.99 1.67 12.94
C LEU A 42 -19.09 1.80 11.89
N ASN A 43 -20.34 1.47 12.24
CA ASN A 43 -21.46 1.61 11.32
C ASN A 43 -21.83 3.07 11.04
N ASN A 44 -21.66 3.97 12.02
CA ASN A 44 -21.91 5.39 11.84
C ASN A 44 -20.84 6.10 11.00
N HIS A 45 -19.58 5.67 11.13
CA HIS A 45 -18.45 6.29 10.41
C HIS A 45 -18.11 5.59 9.09
N GLY A 46 -18.63 4.38 8.88
CA GLY A 46 -18.49 3.65 7.63
C GLY A 46 -19.30 4.29 6.50
N GLU A 47 -18.63 4.63 5.41
CA GLU A 47 -19.22 5.21 4.21
C GLU A 47 -19.66 4.10 3.23
N ASP A 48 -20.93 4.12 2.80
CA ASP A 48 -21.51 3.17 1.84
C ASP A 48 -21.23 1.69 2.17
N LEU A 49 -21.38 1.29 3.43
CA LEU A 49 -21.17 -0.10 3.84
C LEU A 49 -22.20 -1.01 3.16
N ARG A 50 -21.74 -1.99 2.36
CA ARG A 50 -22.61 -2.99 1.72
C ARG A 50 -23.34 -3.86 2.73
N THR A 51 -22.65 -4.16 3.83
CA THR A 51 -23.17 -4.92 4.97
C THR A 51 -22.74 -4.19 6.23
N PRO A 52 -23.65 -3.97 7.19
CA PRO A 52 -23.28 -3.40 8.47
C PRO A 52 -22.27 -4.30 9.19
N VAL A 53 -21.37 -3.69 9.96
CA VAL A 53 -20.50 -4.41 10.89
C VAL A 53 -21.39 -5.04 11.95
N SER A 54 -21.38 -6.36 12.03
CA SER A 54 -22.10 -7.11 13.07
C SER A 54 -21.20 -7.57 14.20
N ASN A 55 -19.91 -7.78 13.90
CA ASN A 55 -18.93 -8.31 14.86
C ASN A 55 -17.67 -7.45 14.85
N LEU A 56 -17.16 -7.12 16.05
CA LEU A 56 -15.91 -6.41 16.24
C LEU A 56 -14.80 -7.37 16.66
N ILE A 57 -13.72 -7.41 15.89
CA ILE A 57 -12.53 -8.22 16.21
C ILE A 57 -11.52 -7.37 16.98
N VAL A 58 -11.20 -7.78 18.21
CA VAL A 58 -10.34 -7.06 19.17
C VAL A 58 -8.97 -7.75 19.34
N ASP A 59 -8.28 -8.00 18.23
CA ASP A 59 -6.97 -8.67 18.17
C ASP A 59 -5.78 -7.71 17.93
N ASN A 60 -6.03 -6.39 17.98
CA ASN A 60 -5.07 -5.33 17.67
C ASN A 60 -4.52 -5.37 16.22
N ARG A 61 -5.23 -5.99 15.29
CA ARG A 61 -4.89 -5.99 13.85
C ARG A 61 -5.83 -5.11 13.05
N TRP A 62 -5.39 -4.71 11.86
CA TRP A 62 -6.22 -3.98 10.92
C TRP A 62 -7.17 -4.94 10.20
N HIS A 63 -8.47 -4.72 10.35
CA HIS A 63 -9.54 -5.47 9.71
C HIS A 63 -10.25 -4.61 8.68
N TYR A 64 -10.51 -5.15 7.48
CA TYR A 64 -11.29 -4.48 6.46
C TYR A 64 -12.79 -4.67 6.69
N ILE A 65 -13.55 -3.58 6.63
CA ILE A 65 -15.01 -3.58 6.85
C ILE A 65 -15.76 -4.05 5.60
N ASP A 66 -15.35 -3.59 4.41
CA ASP A 66 -16.00 -3.91 3.13
C ASP A 66 -15.00 -4.59 2.18
N LYS A 67 -14.99 -5.93 2.21
CA LYS A 67 -13.93 -6.76 1.63
C LYS A 67 -13.78 -6.78 0.09
N PRO A 68 -14.75 -6.41 -0.77
CA PRO A 68 -14.44 -6.22 -2.18
C PRO A 68 -13.74 -4.87 -2.46
N ALA A 69 -14.02 -3.81 -1.69
CA ALA A 69 -13.46 -2.48 -1.94
C ALA A 69 -12.13 -2.22 -1.19
N LYS A 70 -11.91 -2.84 -0.02
CA LYS A 70 -10.73 -2.66 0.86
C LYS A 70 -10.31 -1.19 1.08
N LYS A 71 -11.27 -0.27 1.11
CA LYS A 71 -11.04 1.17 1.30
C LYS A 71 -11.23 1.62 2.75
N GLN A 72 -11.83 0.78 3.59
CA GLN A 72 -12.23 1.10 4.96
C GLN A 72 -11.78 -0.03 5.87
N SER A 73 -11.13 0.34 6.97
CA SER A 73 -10.56 -0.59 7.93
C SER A 73 -10.64 -0.05 9.35
N TYR A 74 -10.61 -0.95 10.32
CA TYR A 74 -10.49 -0.59 11.72
C TYR A 74 -9.40 -1.40 12.40
N ARG A 75 -8.89 -0.90 13.53
CA ARG A 75 -8.05 -1.64 14.47
C ARG A 75 -8.62 -1.45 15.86
N ALA A 76 -8.88 -2.55 16.55
CA ALA A 76 -9.47 -2.55 17.89
C ALA A 76 -8.61 -3.38 18.84
N LYS A 77 -8.45 -2.91 20.08
CA LYS A 77 -7.83 -3.65 21.18
C LYS A 77 -8.53 -3.30 22.48
N MET A 78 -8.81 -4.29 23.32
CA MET A 78 -9.24 -4.04 24.70
C MET A 78 -8.01 -3.79 25.58
N GLU A 79 -7.99 -2.66 26.28
CA GLU A 79 -6.89 -2.25 27.16
C GLU A 79 -7.42 -1.92 28.55
N TYR A 80 -6.53 -1.93 29.54
CA TYR A 80 -6.85 -1.63 30.93
C TYR A 80 -5.94 -0.52 31.42
N ASN A 81 -6.49 0.42 32.17
CA ASN A 81 -5.70 1.47 32.82
C ASN A 81 -5.00 0.91 34.08
N SER A 82 -4.22 1.77 34.76
CA SER A 82 -3.55 1.43 36.03
C SER A 82 -4.50 0.94 37.12
N ASP A 83 -5.78 1.31 37.03
CA ASP A 83 -6.82 0.96 37.99
C ASP A 83 -7.63 -0.29 37.58
N GLY A 84 -7.23 -0.98 36.50
CA GLY A 84 -7.88 -2.19 36.01
C GLY A 84 -9.19 -1.97 35.22
N ILE A 85 -9.51 -0.72 34.86
CA ILE A 85 -10.72 -0.35 34.13
C ILE A 85 -10.52 -0.60 32.64
N ALA A 86 -11.45 -1.36 32.04
CA ALA A 86 -11.44 -1.67 30.62
C ALA A 86 -11.76 -0.43 29.76
N TYR A 87 -11.02 -0.24 28.68
CA TYR A 87 -11.34 0.70 27.60
C TYR A 87 -11.03 0.09 26.24
N LEU A 88 -11.83 0.44 25.24
CA LEU A 88 -11.66 -0.04 23.88
C LEU A 88 -10.84 0.95 23.06
N ALA A 89 -9.60 0.58 22.76
CA ALA A 89 -8.75 1.29 21.83
C ALA A 89 -9.15 0.95 20.38
N LEU A 90 -10.21 1.60 19.88
CA LEU A 90 -10.73 1.43 18.53
C LEU A 90 -10.39 2.64 17.65
N THR A 91 -9.75 2.39 16.52
CA THR A 91 -9.45 3.38 15.49
C THR A 91 -10.07 2.95 14.16
N TYR A 92 -10.90 3.80 13.58
CA TYR A 92 -11.42 3.67 12.23
C TYR A 92 -10.55 4.43 11.24
N TYR A 93 -10.38 3.88 10.05
CA TYR A 93 -9.60 4.48 8.98
C TYR A 93 -10.26 4.26 7.62
N THR A 94 -10.37 5.33 6.83
CA THR A 94 -10.83 5.28 5.45
C THR A 94 -9.81 5.93 4.52
N PHE A 95 -9.51 5.26 3.40
CA PHE A 95 -8.69 5.79 2.32
C PHE A 95 -9.51 6.66 1.34
N ARG A 96 -10.81 6.82 1.57
CA ARG A 96 -11.67 7.70 0.78
C ARG A 96 -11.31 9.16 1.04
N HIS A 97 -11.58 10.03 0.07
CA HIS A 97 -11.42 11.49 0.18
C HIS A 97 -10.05 12.03 0.63
N GLY A 98 -8.96 11.27 0.47
CA GLY A 98 -7.60 11.71 0.85
C GLY A 98 -7.10 11.17 2.19
N GLY A 99 -7.84 10.24 2.82
CA GLY A 99 -7.42 9.56 4.04
C GLY A 99 -7.95 10.26 5.30
N HIS A 100 -8.85 9.59 6.03
CA HIS A 100 -9.41 10.08 7.29
C HIS A 100 -9.30 8.99 8.36
N SER A 101 -9.02 9.39 9.60
CA SER A 101 -8.92 8.49 10.76
C SER A 101 -9.65 9.05 11.94
N GLU A 102 -10.43 8.22 12.62
CA GLU A 102 -11.21 8.61 13.79
C GLU A 102 -11.05 7.60 14.92
N ARG A 103 -11.04 8.09 16.15
CA ARG A 103 -10.84 7.27 17.36
C ARG A 103 -12.13 7.20 18.15
N PHE A 104 -12.43 6.01 18.64
CA PHE A 104 -13.57 5.75 19.50
C PHE A 104 -13.35 6.33 20.90
N ASP A 105 -14.34 7.05 21.43
CA ASP A 105 -14.28 7.65 22.76
C ASP A 105 -14.86 6.70 23.82
N SER A 106 -14.02 5.78 24.30
CA SER A 106 -14.36 4.88 25.41
C SER A 106 -14.72 5.60 26.71
N LYS A 107 -14.22 6.82 26.93
CA LYS A 107 -14.45 7.56 28.18
C LYS A 107 -15.90 8.06 28.25
N SER A 108 -16.46 8.47 27.12
CA SER A 108 -17.88 8.85 27.03
C SER A 108 -18.80 7.69 27.40
N VAL A 109 -18.53 6.49 26.88
CA VAL A 109 -19.32 5.27 27.15
C VAL A 109 -19.26 4.88 28.62
N LEU A 110 -18.06 4.86 29.21
CA LEU A 110 -17.88 4.56 30.64
C LEU A 110 -18.59 5.58 31.54
N LYS A 111 -18.58 6.86 31.14
CA LYS A 111 -19.29 7.92 31.86
C LYS A 111 -20.80 7.71 31.80
N THR A 112 -21.35 7.37 30.64
CA THR A 112 -22.78 7.07 30.45
C THR A 112 -23.19 5.86 31.28
N LEU A 113 -22.45 4.74 31.20
CA LEU A 113 -22.72 3.54 31.99
C LEU A 113 -22.72 3.82 33.50
N TRP A 114 -21.75 4.62 33.97
CA TRP A 114 -21.69 4.99 35.38
C TRP A 114 -22.87 5.89 35.80
N GLN A 115 -23.31 6.77 34.91
CA GLN A 115 -24.50 7.61 35.12
C GLN A 115 -25.78 6.79 35.09
N GLU A 116 -25.90 5.76 34.26
CA GLU A 116 -27.04 4.84 34.23
C GLU A 116 -27.13 4.03 35.54
N VAL A 117 -26.00 3.49 36.01
CA VAL A 117 -25.95 2.75 37.27
C VAL A 117 -26.23 3.64 38.48
N ARG A 118 -25.75 4.89 38.47
CA ARG A 118 -26.08 5.86 39.52
C ARG A 118 -27.50 6.43 39.41
N GLY A 119 -28.02 6.55 38.19
CA GLY A 119 -29.37 7.03 37.89
C GLY A 119 -30.46 5.98 38.19
N LEU A 120 -30.13 4.69 38.13
CA LEU A 120 -30.98 3.60 38.62
C LEU A 120 -31.25 3.66 40.13
N LEU A 121 -30.49 4.46 40.89
CA LEU A 121 -30.78 4.77 42.31
C LEU A 121 -31.67 6.01 42.51
N LEU A 122 -31.96 6.80 41.45
CA LEU A 122 -32.79 8.00 41.53
C LEU A 122 -33.63 8.18 40.25
N ASN A 123 -34.73 7.43 40.18
CA ASN A 123 -35.89 7.63 39.30
C ASN A 123 -35.71 7.52 37.77
N LEU A 124 -36.48 6.57 37.23
CA LEU A 124 -36.74 6.31 35.82
C LEU A 124 -37.40 7.50 35.10
N SER A 125 -36.77 7.98 34.03
CA SER A 125 -37.43 8.43 32.80
C SER A 125 -36.43 8.37 31.65
N PRO A 126 -36.78 7.81 30.48
CA PRO A 126 -35.87 7.70 29.36
C PRO A 126 -35.56 9.10 28.82
N ILE A 127 -34.31 9.55 29.00
CA ILE A 127 -33.81 10.72 28.29
C ILE A 127 -33.68 10.30 26.83
N LYS A 128 -34.68 10.65 26.02
CA LYS A 128 -34.56 10.66 24.57
C LYS A 128 -33.37 11.57 24.27
N PRO A 129 -32.28 11.10 23.65
CA PRO A 129 -31.17 11.97 23.31
C PRO A 129 -31.72 13.12 22.45
N PRO A 130 -31.23 14.36 22.63
CA PRO A 130 -31.67 15.45 21.79
C PRO A 130 -31.42 15.02 20.35
N ILE A 131 -32.50 14.89 19.60
CA ILE A 131 -32.43 14.84 18.15
C ILE A 131 -31.84 16.19 17.79
N LYS A 132 -30.50 16.25 17.66
CA LYS A 132 -29.90 17.28 16.81
C LYS A 132 -30.72 17.22 15.54
N PRO A 133 -31.26 18.35 15.03
CA PRO A 133 -31.91 18.33 13.74
C PRO A 133 -30.97 17.57 12.84
N CYS A 134 -31.48 16.45 12.32
CA CYS A 134 -30.75 15.68 11.34
C CYS A 134 -30.30 16.76 10.37
N ILE A 135 -28.99 17.01 10.30
CA ILE A 135 -28.48 17.64 9.09
C ILE A 135 -28.91 16.59 8.09
N GLU A 136 -30.04 16.86 7.42
CA GLU A 136 -30.51 16.01 6.34
C GLU A 136 -29.23 15.69 5.59
N PRO A 137 -28.88 14.39 5.44
CA PRO A 137 -27.63 14.03 4.82
C PRO A 137 -27.56 14.92 3.61
N VAL A 138 -26.58 15.83 3.57
CA VAL A 138 -26.50 16.81 2.49
C VAL A 138 -26.46 15.91 1.29
N THR A 139 -27.60 15.76 0.61
CA THR A 139 -27.77 14.79 -0.45
C THR A 139 -26.70 15.25 -1.39
N PRO A 140 -25.60 14.48 -1.54
CA PRO A 140 -24.34 15.03 -2.01
C PRO A 140 -24.70 15.61 -3.35
N LYS A 141 -24.80 16.96 -3.45
CA LYS A 141 -25.62 17.63 -4.47
C LYS A 141 -25.38 16.85 -5.73
N ILE A 142 -26.34 16.00 -6.13
CA ILE A 142 -26.09 15.07 -7.23
C ILE A 142 -25.81 16.03 -8.34
N ASN A 143 -24.55 16.10 -8.74
CA ASN A 143 -24.14 17.03 -9.75
C ASN A 143 -24.97 16.53 -10.93
N PRO A 144 -26.00 17.26 -11.38
CA PRO A 144 -27.02 16.68 -12.27
C PRO A 144 -26.40 16.25 -13.62
N ILE A 145 -25.15 16.65 -13.81
CA ILE A 145 -24.29 16.31 -14.92
C ILE A 145 -23.55 15.02 -14.58
N ASP A 146 -23.93 13.94 -15.24
CA ASP A 146 -23.06 12.79 -15.45
C ASP A 146 -21.85 13.24 -16.28
N TRP A 147 -20.75 13.53 -15.60
CA TRP A 147 -19.51 14.01 -16.22
C TRP A 147 -18.90 12.98 -17.17
N ILE A 148 -19.12 11.68 -16.92
CA ILE A 148 -18.58 10.61 -17.74
C ILE A 148 -19.38 10.52 -19.04
N ALA A 149 -20.71 10.53 -18.97
CA ALA A 149 -21.56 10.56 -20.16
C ALA A 149 -21.30 11.80 -21.01
N ARG A 150 -21.24 12.99 -20.39
CA ARG A 150 -20.89 14.24 -21.07
C ARG A 150 -19.52 14.18 -21.75
N ASP A 151 -18.50 13.69 -21.04
CA ASP A 151 -17.15 13.60 -21.60
C ASP A 151 -17.05 12.51 -22.69
N LYS A 152 -17.92 11.50 -22.67
CA LYS A 152 -18.04 10.49 -23.72
C LYS A 152 -18.63 11.09 -25.00
N GLU A 153 -19.68 11.89 -24.91
CA GLU A 153 -20.25 12.63 -26.05
C GLU A 153 -19.22 13.61 -26.62
N LEU A 154 -18.53 14.34 -25.75
CA LEU A 154 -17.45 15.23 -26.15
C LEU A 154 -16.35 14.45 -26.88
N TRP A 155 -15.90 13.31 -26.36
CA TRP A 155 -14.92 12.44 -27.00
C TRP A 155 -15.34 11.99 -28.40
N GLN A 156 -16.61 11.66 -28.58
CA GLN A 156 -17.16 11.25 -29.88
C GLN A 156 -17.16 12.40 -30.88
N SER A 157 -17.42 13.63 -30.43
CA SER A 157 -17.41 14.84 -31.28
C SER A 157 -16.02 15.33 -31.69
N MET A 158 -14.95 14.89 -31.01
CA MET A 158 -13.58 15.32 -31.30
C MET A 158 -12.97 14.61 -32.51
N THR A 159 -12.06 15.30 -33.19
CA THR A 159 -11.39 14.84 -34.41
C THR A 159 -10.01 14.24 -34.13
N SER A 160 -9.56 13.30 -34.96
CA SER A 160 -8.19 12.74 -34.89
C SER A 160 -7.13 13.65 -35.50
N THR A 161 -7.54 14.71 -36.20
CA THR A 161 -6.68 15.70 -36.84
C THR A 161 -6.97 17.08 -36.26
N GLY A 162 -5.93 17.90 -36.13
CA GLY A 162 -6.07 19.30 -35.72
C GLY A 162 -4.75 19.93 -35.30
N THR A 163 -4.81 21.20 -34.91
CA THR A 163 -3.64 21.94 -34.42
C THR A 163 -3.64 21.99 -32.90
N SER A 164 -2.50 21.74 -32.27
CA SER A 164 -2.32 21.91 -30.83
C SER A 164 -0.97 22.57 -30.53
N HIS A 165 -0.98 23.68 -29.80
CA HIS A 165 0.25 24.31 -29.34
C HIS A 165 1.02 23.42 -28.38
N TYR A 166 0.31 22.62 -27.58
CA TYR A 166 0.93 21.66 -26.67
C TYR A 166 1.71 20.59 -27.43
N LEU A 167 1.08 19.92 -28.41
CA LEU A 167 1.77 18.91 -29.22
C LEU A 167 2.93 19.51 -30.04
N LYS A 168 2.78 20.73 -30.54
CA LYS A 168 3.87 21.44 -31.22
C LYS A 168 5.08 21.65 -30.30
N ARG A 169 4.87 22.15 -29.06
CA ARG A 169 5.95 22.28 -28.08
C ARG A 169 6.59 20.94 -27.70
N LYS A 170 5.80 19.87 -27.73
CA LYS A 170 6.25 18.51 -27.41
C LYS A 170 6.83 17.76 -28.61
N GLY A 171 6.98 18.39 -29.78
CA GLY A 171 7.54 17.75 -30.97
C GLY A 171 6.65 16.64 -31.57
N LEU A 172 5.34 16.71 -31.32
CA LEU A 172 4.37 15.67 -31.67
C LEU A 172 3.22 16.20 -32.55
N CYS A 173 3.41 17.34 -33.22
CA CYS A 173 2.39 17.94 -34.08
C CYS A 173 2.31 17.35 -35.48
N GLU A 174 3.35 16.62 -35.92
CA GLU A 174 3.40 16.01 -37.24
C GLU A 174 2.64 14.69 -37.27
N GLY A 175 1.79 14.51 -38.29
CA GLY A 175 1.01 13.29 -38.50
C GLY A 175 -0.05 13.01 -37.44
N ILE A 176 -0.86 11.98 -37.67
CA ILE A 176 -1.87 11.51 -36.71
C ILE A 176 -1.19 10.60 -35.68
N ILE A 177 -1.55 10.75 -34.41
CA ILE A 177 -1.21 9.81 -33.34
C ILE A 177 -2.53 9.19 -32.86
N PRO A 178 -2.85 7.94 -33.25
CA PRO A 178 -4.10 7.31 -32.83
C PRO A 178 -4.24 7.28 -31.30
N GLY A 179 -5.46 7.43 -30.81
CA GLY A 179 -5.74 7.54 -29.36
C GLY A 179 -5.63 8.96 -28.80
N ILE A 180 -5.03 9.91 -29.53
CA ILE A 180 -5.09 11.34 -29.22
C ILE A 180 -6.11 12.02 -30.14
N LYS A 181 -7.04 12.76 -29.55
CA LYS A 181 -8.02 13.58 -30.29
C LYS A 181 -7.85 15.07 -30.00
N HIS A 182 -8.29 15.89 -30.95
CA HIS A 182 -8.15 17.33 -30.95
C HIS A 182 -9.49 18.02 -30.70
N ALA A 183 -9.41 19.12 -29.95
CA ALA A 183 -10.46 20.11 -29.79
C ALA A 183 -9.85 21.51 -29.92
N LYS A 184 -10.70 22.56 -29.97
CA LYS A 184 -10.29 23.95 -30.24
C LYS A 184 -9.13 24.46 -29.38
N HIS A 185 -9.08 24.08 -28.10
CA HIS A 185 -8.12 24.63 -27.12
C HIS A 185 -7.30 23.58 -26.34
N HIS A 186 -7.50 22.30 -26.66
CA HIS A 186 -6.86 21.20 -25.95
C HIS A 186 -6.84 19.96 -26.83
N ILE A 187 -5.95 19.03 -26.50
CA ILE A 187 -6.08 17.63 -26.91
C ILE A 187 -6.74 16.84 -25.80
N ALA A 188 -7.28 15.67 -26.13
CA ALA A 188 -7.79 14.72 -25.15
C ALA A 188 -7.32 13.31 -25.49
N VAL A 189 -7.23 12.48 -24.45
CA VAL A 189 -7.14 11.03 -24.55
C VAL A 189 -8.25 10.39 -23.74
N ALA A 190 -8.84 9.32 -24.27
CA ALA A 190 -9.77 8.49 -23.53
C ALA A 190 -9.04 7.63 -22.51
N ILE A 191 -9.63 7.54 -21.33
CA ILE A 191 -9.16 6.67 -20.25
C ILE A 191 -10.08 5.46 -20.24
N ILE A 192 -9.48 4.30 -20.45
CA ILE A 192 -10.17 3.03 -20.63
C ILE A 192 -9.67 1.96 -19.66
N ASP A 193 -10.45 0.90 -19.50
CA ASP A 193 -10.02 -0.34 -18.85
C ASP A 193 -9.59 -1.40 -19.87
N THR A 194 -9.28 -2.60 -19.39
CA THR A 194 -8.93 -3.77 -20.21
C THR A 194 -10.11 -4.37 -20.99
N HIS A 195 -11.31 -3.81 -20.86
CA HIS A 195 -12.51 -4.21 -21.59
C HIS A 195 -12.95 -3.14 -22.61
N ASN A 196 -12.10 -2.14 -22.90
CA ASN A 196 -12.43 -0.96 -23.71
C ASN A 196 -13.59 -0.13 -23.14
N THR A 197 -13.95 -0.29 -21.86
CA THR A 197 -14.93 0.58 -21.21
C THR A 197 -14.38 1.99 -21.14
N PHE A 198 -15.18 3.00 -21.50
CA PHE A 198 -14.80 4.41 -21.34
C PHE A 198 -15.06 4.87 -19.91
N LEU A 199 -14.02 5.36 -19.23
CA LEU A 199 -14.12 5.84 -17.85
C LEU A 199 -14.08 7.37 -17.76
N GLY A 200 -13.58 8.04 -18.79
CA GLY A 200 -13.45 9.50 -18.85
C GLY A 200 -12.33 9.95 -19.77
N LEU A 201 -11.96 11.22 -19.65
CA LEU A 201 -10.90 11.89 -20.41
C LEU A 201 -9.80 12.41 -19.51
N GLN A 202 -8.59 12.44 -20.06
CA GLN A 202 -7.60 13.46 -19.70
C GLN A 202 -7.57 14.49 -20.82
N ARG A 203 -7.90 15.74 -20.49
CA ARG A 203 -7.72 16.91 -21.35
C ARG A 203 -6.36 17.53 -21.06
N ILE A 204 -5.64 17.88 -22.11
CA ILE A 204 -4.35 18.58 -22.02
C ILE A 204 -4.46 19.87 -22.82
N TYR A 205 -4.48 20.99 -22.10
CA TYR A 205 -4.67 22.31 -22.67
C TYR A 205 -3.39 22.81 -23.32
N ASN A 206 -3.53 23.84 -24.17
CA ASN A 206 -2.40 24.42 -24.88
C ASN A 206 -1.32 24.99 -23.96
N ASP A 207 -1.60 25.31 -22.70
CA ASP A 207 -0.62 25.72 -21.68
C ASP A 207 0.07 24.54 -20.98
N GLY A 208 -0.37 23.31 -21.25
CA GLY A 208 0.12 22.08 -20.62
C GLY A 208 -0.65 21.68 -19.35
N GLN A 209 -1.64 22.45 -18.91
CA GLN A 209 -2.50 22.04 -17.81
C GLN A 209 -3.25 20.76 -18.19
N LYS A 210 -3.24 19.78 -17.28
CA LYS A 210 -3.92 18.50 -17.44
C LYS A 210 -5.15 18.47 -16.55
N ARG A 211 -6.32 18.12 -17.09
CA ARG A 211 -7.57 17.99 -16.33
C ARG A 211 -8.26 16.67 -16.64
N PHE A 212 -8.59 15.93 -15.60
CA PHE A 212 -9.35 14.70 -15.71
C PHE A 212 -10.86 14.96 -15.69
N THR A 213 -11.64 14.01 -16.18
CA THR A 213 -13.09 13.95 -15.90
C THR A 213 -13.34 13.91 -14.40
N LYS A 214 -14.28 14.72 -13.93
CA LYS A 214 -14.67 14.73 -12.51
C LYS A 214 -15.29 13.39 -12.14
N GLY A 215 -14.84 12.79 -11.04
CA GLY A 215 -15.33 11.48 -10.58
C GLY A 215 -14.68 10.27 -11.25
N LEU A 216 -13.73 10.47 -12.18
CA LEU A 216 -12.97 9.39 -12.81
C LEU A 216 -12.21 8.56 -11.77
N SER A 217 -12.36 7.23 -11.84
CA SER A 217 -11.45 6.30 -11.19
C SER A 217 -10.20 6.12 -12.04
N LYS A 218 -9.06 6.69 -11.64
CA LYS A 218 -7.79 6.52 -12.40
C LYS A 218 -7.12 5.17 -12.17
N LYS A 219 -7.26 4.61 -10.97
CA LYS A 219 -6.47 3.46 -10.50
C LYS A 219 -6.71 2.23 -11.38
N GLY A 220 -5.66 1.73 -12.03
CA GLY A 220 -5.69 0.55 -12.88
C GLY A 220 -6.19 0.82 -14.30
N HIS A 221 -6.59 2.05 -14.62
CA HIS A 221 -7.03 2.48 -15.95
C HIS A 221 -5.96 3.34 -16.61
N PHE A 222 -5.99 3.39 -17.94
CA PHE A 222 -4.90 3.95 -18.75
C PHE A 222 -5.45 4.65 -19.99
N ALA A 223 -4.63 5.49 -20.60
CA ALA A 223 -4.85 5.97 -21.96
C ALA A 223 -4.03 5.12 -22.94
N LEU A 224 -4.65 4.70 -24.04
CA LEU A 224 -3.97 3.96 -25.11
C LEU A 224 -3.56 4.94 -26.21
N VAL A 225 -2.27 4.98 -26.51
CA VAL A 225 -1.69 5.82 -27.56
C VAL A 225 -1.10 4.92 -28.64
N GLY A 226 -1.33 5.26 -29.91
CA GLY A 226 -0.91 4.49 -31.07
C GLY A 226 -1.97 3.55 -31.65
N LEU A 227 -3.10 3.34 -30.95
CA LEU A 227 -4.27 2.61 -31.43
C LEU A 227 -5.57 3.30 -31.00
N ALA A 228 -6.65 3.08 -31.77
CA ALA A 228 -7.97 3.63 -31.45
C ALA A 228 -8.71 2.85 -30.35
N SER A 229 -8.41 1.55 -30.21
CA SER A 229 -8.99 0.64 -29.23
C SER A 229 -7.98 -0.42 -28.83
N LEU A 230 -8.20 -1.05 -27.68
CA LEU A 230 -7.38 -2.13 -27.18
C LEU A 230 -7.37 -3.31 -28.17
N PRO A 231 -6.20 -3.79 -28.63
CA PRO A 231 -6.11 -4.91 -29.57
C PRO A 231 -6.31 -6.26 -28.86
N GLU A 232 -6.75 -7.29 -29.59
CA GLU A 232 -6.91 -8.64 -29.02
C GLU A 232 -5.59 -9.27 -28.59
N LYS A 233 -4.51 -8.95 -29.30
CA LYS A 233 -3.15 -9.43 -29.03
C LYS A 233 -2.16 -8.27 -29.11
N VAL A 234 -1.15 -8.32 -28.25
CA VAL A 234 -0.03 -7.37 -28.25
C VAL A 234 1.27 -8.17 -28.16
N ARG A 235 2.24 -7.79 -28.98
CA ARG A 235 3.59 -8.38 -28.96
C ARG A 235 4.31 -8.06 -27.65
N THR A 236 4.30 -6.79 -27.27
CA THR A 236 4.92 -6.27 -26.06
C THR A 236 4.01 -5.22 -25.44
N ILE A 237 3.85 -5.23 -24.12
CA ILE A 237 3.12 -4.19 -23.40
C ILE A 237 4.11 -3.11 -22.98
N HIS A 238 4.04 -1.95 -23.64
CA HIS A 238 4.82 -0.78 -23.27
C HIS A 238 4.00 0.15 -22.39
N VAL A 239 4.47 0.43 -21.16
CA VAL A 239 3.76 1.30 -20.21
C VAL A 239 4.65 2.50 -19.86
N CYS A 240 4.10 3.70 -19.84
CA CYS A 240 4.78 4.91 -19.36
C CYS A 240 3.85 5.75 -18.48
N GLU A 241 4.36 6.84 -17.89
CA GLU A 241 3.54 7.74 -17.08
C GLU A 241 2.70 8.70 -17.92
N GLY A 242 3.34 9.52 -18.76
CA GLY A 242 2.69 10.63 -19.47
C GLY A 242 2.24 10.33 -20.90
N VAL A 243 1.24 11.09 -21.39
CA VAL A 243 0.72 11.01 -22.77
C VAL A 243 1.73 11.50 -23.81
N ALA A 244 2.48 12.58 -23.54
CA ALA A 244 3.52 13.06 -24.48
C ALA A 244 4.68 12.07 -24.59
N THR A 245 5.08 11.49 -23.45
CA THR A 245 6.04 10.38 -23.38
C THR A 245 5.55 9.21 -24.22
N ALA A 246 4.28 8.80 -24.06
CA ALA A 246 3.66 7.75 -24.86
C ALA A 246 3.68 8.05 -26.37
N GLY A 247 3.37 9.28 -26.76
CA GLY A 247 3.41 9.71 -28.16
C GLY A 247 4.82 9.66 -28.75
N SER A 248 5.84 10.04 -27.99
CA SER A 248 7.24 10.00 -28.44
C SER A 248 7.74 8.57 -28.60
N ILE A 249 7.43 7.70 -27.64
CA ILE A 249 7.77 6.28 -27.71
C ILE A 249 7.05 5.63 -28.90
N HIS A 250 5.74 5.87 -29.06
CA HIS A 250 4.97 5.35 -30.20
C HIS A 250 5.58 5.78 -31.55
N ARG A 251 5.96 7.06 -31.68
CA ARG A 251 6.62 7.57 -32.89
C ARG A 251 7.96 6.89 -33.16
N ALA A 252 8.71 6.55 -32.11
CA ALA A 252 10.02 5.93 -32.24
C ALA A 252 9.96 4.44 -32.57
N ILE A 253 9.03 3.68 -31.96
CA ILE A 253 9.01 2.21 -32.07
C ILE A 253 7.83 1.65 -32.86
N GLY A 254 6.82 2.46 -33.18
CA GLY A 254 5.63 2.05 -33.95
C GLY A 254 4.62 1.17 -33.19
N GLU A 255 4.82 0.91 -31.90
CA GLU A 255 3.95 0.06 -31.08
C GLU A 255 2.96 0.87 -30.23
N PRO A 256 1.81 0.28 -29.82
CA PRO A 256 0.89 0.92 -28.89
C PRO A 256 1.49 1.08 -27.48
N ILE A 257 1.29 2.25 -26.89
CA ILE A 257 1.80 2.62 -25.57
C ILE A 257 0.65 2.88 -24.62
N PHE A 258 0.75 2.30 -23.43
CA PHE A 258 -0.22 2.43 -22.34
C PHE A 258 0.27 3.52 -21.37
N ALA A 259 -0.34 4.70 -21.42
CA ALA A 259 -0.05 5.78 -20.48
C ALA A 259 -0.82 5.57 -19.17
N ALA A 260 -0.09 5.36 -18.07
CA ALA A 260 -0.63 5.15 -16.73
C ALA A 260 -1.10 6.45 -16.05
N LEU A 261 -0.81 7.61 -16.64
CA LEU A 261 -1.27 8.95 -16.24
C LEU A 261 -0.56 9.53 -14.99
N ASP A 262 -0.07 8.69 -14.09
CA ASP A 262 0.82 9.05 -12.97
C ASP A 262 1.69 7.86 -12.53
N ALA A 263 2.84 8.13 -11.89
CA ALA A 263 3.80 7.11 -11.43
C ALA A 263 3.20 6.07 -10.48
N PHE A 264 2.24 6.47 -9.63
CA PHE A 264 1.62 5.58 -8.66
C PHE A 264 0.60 4.62 -9.28
N ASN A 265 0.17 4.91 -10.51
CA ASN A 265 -0.73 4.07 -11.27
C ASN A 265 -0.02 3.04 -12.18
N LEU A 266 1.31 3.11 -12.34
CA LEU A 266 2.10 2.14 -13.11
C LEU A 266 1.82 0.69 -12.68
N LEU A 267 1.92 0.40 -11.36
CA LEU A 267 1.68 -0.95 -10.85
C LEU A 267 0.24 -1.46 -11.04
N PRO A 268 -0.80 -0.70 -10.65
CA PRO A 268 -2.18 -1.09 -10.95
C PRO A 268 -2.43 -1.37 -12.44
N VAL A 269 -1.97 -0.49 -13.34
CA VAL A 269 -2.15 -0.62 -14.79
C VAL A 269 -1.43 -1.87 -15.30
N CYS A 270 -0.15 -2.03 -14.96
CA CYS A 270 0.63 -3.20 -15.40
C CYS A 270 0.03 -4.51 -14.86
N LYS A 271 -0.53 -4.54 -13.64
CA LYS A 271 -1.25 -5.70 -13.12
C LYS A 271 -2.52 -6.02 -13.91
N SER A 272 -3.31 -5.00 -14.27
CA SER A 272 -4.50 -5.20 -15.11
C SER A 272 -4.13 -5.73 -16.49
N LEU A 273 -3.11 -5.13 -17.13
CA LEU A 273 -2.62 -5.56 -18.44
C LEU A 273 -2.00 -6.96 -18.40
N LYS A 274 -1.23 -7.31 -17.35
CA LYS A 274 -0.68 -8.67 -17.19
C LYS A 274 -1.78 -9.71 -17.04
N ARG A 275 -2.88 -9.41 -16.33
CA ARG A 275 -4.02 -10.34 -16.24
C ARG A 275 -4.72 -10.52 -17.57
N HIS A 276 -4.86 -9.45 -18.34
CA HIS A 276 -5.52 -9.47 -19.64
C HIS A 276 -4.64 -10.14 -20.73
N TYR A 277 -3.33 -9.93 -20.68
CA TYR A 277 -2.33 -10.51 -21.58
C TYR A 277 -1.27 -11.30 -20.79
N PRO A 278 -1.60 -12.49 -20.26
CA PRO A 278 -0.76 -13.23 -19.30
C PRO A 278 0.62 -13.60 -19.81
N LYS A 279 0.74 -13.93 -21.10
CA LYS A 279 2.01 -14.38 -21.71
C LYS A 279 2.85 -13.25 -22.31
N THR A 280 2.38 -12.01 -22.25
CA THR A 280 3.06 -10.88 -22.91
C THR A 280 4.10 -10.26 -21.99
N GLN A 281 5.24 -9.88 -22.59
CA GLN A 281 6.33 -9.15 -21.93
C GLN A 281 5.88 -7.72 -21.61
N ILE A 282 6.20 -7.25 -20.40
CA ILE A 282 5.94 -5.85 -20.01
C ILE A 282 7.27 -5.10 -19.98
N ILE A 283 7.28 -3.93 -20.62
CA ILE A 283 8.38 -2.96 -20.62
C ILE A 283 7.84 -1.64 -20.07
N ILE A 284 8.46 -1.15 -19.01
CA ILE A 284 8.05 0.08 -18.33
C ILE A 284 9.06 1.17 -18.67
N TRP A 285 8.59 2.24 -19.30
CA TRP A 285 9.36 3.44 -19.61
C TRP A 285 9.21 4.43 -18.44
N ALA A 286 10.26 4.54 -17.65
CA ALA A 286 10.28 5.33 -16.41
C ALA A 286 10.61 6.81 -16.68
N ASP A 287 9.95 7.72 -15.97
CA ASP A 287 10.40 9.11 -15.90
C ASP A 287 11.56 9.21 -14.89
N ASN A 288 12.49 10.14 -15.13
CA ASN A 288 13.65 10.40 -14.28
C ASN A 288 13.44 11.71 -13.49
N ASP A 289 12.69 11.63 -12.40
CA ASP A 289 12.34 12.76 -11.51
C ASP A 289 13.49 13.20 -10.60
N TRP A 290 14.72 13.27 -11.11
CA TRP A 290 15.92 13.54 -10.31
C TRP A 290 15.85 14.88 -9.58
N GLN A 291 15.29 15.91 -10.20
CA GLN A 291 15.15 17.26 -9.60
C GLN A 291 14.31 17.28 -8.32
N LYS A 292 13.32 16.38 -8.22
CA LYS A 292 12.40 16.32 -7.08
C LYS A 292 12.85 15.32 -6.03
N ALA A 293 13.96 14.62 -6.27
CA ALA A 293 14.38 13.49 -5.45
C ALA A 293 14.63 13.89 -3.99
N ASP A 294 15.20 15.08 -3.76
CA ASP A 294 15.52 15.58 -2.43
C ASP A 294 14.38 16.33 -1.72
N ILE A 295 13.27 16.58 -2.44
CA ILE A 295 12.13 17.29 -1.88
C ILE A 295 11.52 16.46 -0.75
N LYS A 296 11.26 17.12 0.40
CA LYS A 296 10.51 16.52 1.50
C LYS A 296 9.01 16.67 1.28
N THR A 297 8.28 15.57 1.43
CA THR A 297 6.82 15.55 1.51
C THR A 297 6.33 16.34 2.73
N LYS A 298 5.04 16.67 2.76
CA LYS A 298 4.37 17.32 3.91
C LYS A 298 4.54 16.59 5.25
N PHE A 299 4.93 15.31 5.22
CA PHE A 299 5.20 14.47 6.38
C PHE A 299 6.70 14.35 6.71
N GLY A 300 7.54 15.22 6.14
CA GLY A 300 8.99 15.27 6.40
C GLY A 300 9.82 14.17 5.72
N ARG A 301 9.21 13.27 4.93
CA ARG A 301 9.92 12.19 4.22
C ARG A 301 10.46 12.71 2.90
N VAL A 302 11.74 12.46 2.56
CA VAL A 302 12.21 12.78 1.19
C VAL A 302 11.46 11.93 0.18
N LEU A 303 11.19 12.48 -0.99
CA LEU A 303 10.33 11.89 -2.01
C LEU A 303 11.07 10.78 -2.78
N GLY A 304 12.34 11.00 -3.09
CA GLY A 304 13.10 10.16 -4.01
C GLY A 304 12.68 10.36 -5.46
N ASN A 305 13.44 9.77 -6.38
CA ASN A 305 13.11 9.80 -7.81
C ASN A 305 11.86 8.95 -8.07
N THR A 306 10.69 9.59 -8.07
CA THR A 306 9.39 8.89 -8.03
C THR A 306 9.18 8.03 -9.26
N GLY A 307 9.43 8.56 -10.46
CA GLY A 307 9.32 7.81 -11.72
C GLY A 307 10.19 6.55 -11.74
N LEU A 308 11.50 6.67 -11.42
CA LEU A 308 12.39 5.52 -11.38
C LEU A 308 12.03 4.52 -10.28
N ILE A 309 11.72 5.00 -9.07
CA ILE A 309 11.33 4.14 -7.94
C ILE A 309 10.08 3.33 -8.32
N GLN A 310 9.05 4.00 -8.85
CA GLN A 310 7.77 3.37 -9.15
C GLN A 310 7.85 2.42 -10.34
N ALA A 311 8.61 2.75 -11.39
CA ALA A 311 8.82 1.86 -12.52
C ALA A 311 9.58 0.58 -12.11
N ASN A 312 10.71 0.73 -11.41
CA ASN A 312 11.50 -0.41 -10.94
C ASN A 312 10.73 -1.28 -9.96
N ARG A 313 10.04 -0.66 -8.98
CA ARG A 313 9.15 -1.35 -8.06
C ARG A 313 8.04 -2.12 -8.77
N THR A 314 7.47 -1.55 -9.83
CA THR A 314 6.44 -2.21 -10.63
C THR A 314 7.00 -3.44 -11.35
N ALA A 315 8.15 -3.28 -12.02
CA ALA A 315 8.78 -4.37 -12.74
C ALA A 315 9.21 -5.50 -11.80
N PHE A 316 9.80 -5.16 -10.65
CA PHE A 316 10.18 -6.11 -9.60
C PHE A 316 8.97 -6.91 -9.11
N LYS A 317 7.84 -6.25 -8.82
CA LYS A 317 6.63 -6.91 -8.31
C LYS A 317 5.96 -7.84 -9.31
N LEU A 318 6.12 -7.61 -10.61
CA LEU A 318 5.48 -8.41 -11.65
C LEU A 318 6.28 -9.62 -12.09
N ARG A 319 7.56 -9.69 -11.71
CA ARG A 319 8.53 -10.74 -12.07
C ARG A 319 8.69 -10.89 -13.59
N GLY A 320 9.89 -10.64 -14.10
CA GLY A 320 10.20 -10.76 -15.53
C GLY A 320 9.84 -9.54 -16.38
N SER A 321 9.25 -8.48 -15.81
CA SER A 321 9.11 -7.19 -16.49
C SER A 321 10.46 -6.45 -16.58
N LEU A 322 10.61 -5.62 -17.62
CA LEU A 322 11.82 -4.82 -17.87
C LEU A 322 11.53 -3.33 -17.71
N VAL A 323 12.58 -2.55 -17.50
CA VAL A 323 12.54 -1.10 -17.33
C VAL A 323 13.46 -0.43 -18.34
N CYS A 324 12.94 0.61 -18.98
CA CYS A 324 13.72 1.58 -19.76
C CYS A 324 13.85 2.87 -18.94
N THR A 325 15.06 3.42 -18.90
CA THR A 325 15.37 4.70 -18.23
C THR A 325 15.89 5.67 -19.29
N PRO A 326 15.45 6.93 -19.32
CA PRO A 326 16.00 7.90 -20.25
C PRO A 326 17.45 8.21 -19.86
N ASP A 327 18.33 8.12 -20.85
CA ASP A 327 19.76 8.41 -20.68
C ASP A 327 20.08 9.78 -21.28
N PHE A 328 20.45 10.70 -20.38
CA PHE A 328 20.82 12.07 -20.72
C PHE A 328 22.33 12.31 -20.62
N SER A 329 23.12 11.28 -20.30
CA SER A 329 24.56 11.41 -19.99
C SER A 329 25.41 11.93 -21.15
N THR A 330 24.93 11.81 -22.39
CA THR A 330 25.63 12.25 -23.59
C THR A 330 25.39 13.72 -23.95
N PHE A 331 24.56 14.43 -23.20
CA PHE A 331 24.24 15.84 -23.45
C PHE A 331 24.93 16.76 -22.45
N ASP A 332 25.09 18.03 -22.82
CA ASP A 332 25.58 19.05 -21.91
C ASP A 332 24.64 19.19 -20.70
N SER A 333 25.23 19.26 -19.51
CA SER A 333 24.58 19.54 -18.24
C SER A 333 23.60 20.73 -18.28
N GLU A 334 23.92 21.79 -19.02
CA GLU A 334 23.03 22.97 -19.14
C GLU A 334 21.78 22.66 -19.98
N LEU A 335 21.89 21.80 -20.99
CA LEU A 335 20.77 21.41 -21.86
C LEU A 335 19.79 20.45 -21.17
N ILE A 336 20.29 19.64 -20.22
CA ILE A 336 19.50 18.63 -19.52
C ILE A 336 18.97 19.10 -18.18
N LYS A 337 19.15 20.38 -17.85
CA LYS A 337 18.79 20.94 -16.54
C LYS A 337 17.33 20.67 -16.17
N GLU A 338 16.43 20.64 -17.16
CA GLU A 338 15.00 20.36 -16.99
C GLU A 338 14.56 19.03 -17.62
N ALA A 339 15.47 18.26 -18.21
CA ALA A 339 15.15 17.03 -18.90
C ALA A 339 14.91 15.89 -17.90
N THR A 340 13.73 15.27 -17.99
CA THR A 340 13.29 14.24 -17.05
C THR A 340 12.68 13.03 -17.73
N ASP A 341 12.00 13.20 -18.87
CA ASP A 341 11.22 12.13 -19.49
C ASP A 341 11.71 11.76 -20.91
N PHE A 342 11.15 10.70 -21.50
CA PHE A 342 11.53 10.30 -22.87
C PHE A 342 11.06 11.29 -23.95
N ASN A 343 10.10 12.16 -23.66
CA ASN A 343 9.76 13.23 -24.59
C ASN A 343 10.84 14.31 -24.60
N ASP A 344 11.41 14.66 -23.45
CA ASP A 344 12.56 15.56 -23.39
C ASP A 344 13.77 14.96 -24.11
N LEU A 345 14.01 13.65 -23.95
CA LEU A 345 15.06 12.93 -24.70
C LEU A 345 14.80 12.96 -26.21
N HIS A 346 13.55 12.82 -26.64
CA HIS A 346 13.15 12.95 -28.04
C HIS A 346 13.41 14.38 -28.55
N LEU A 347 13.07 15.43 -27.79
CA LEU A 347 13.30 16.81 -28.20
C LEU A 347 14.79 17.15 -28.33
N LEU A 348 15.63 16.60 -27.45
CA LEU A 348 17.08 16.85 -27.45
C LEU A 348 17.86 15.98 -28.45
N GLY A 349 17.50 14.70 -28.55
CA GLY A 349 18.28 13.68 -29.27
C GLY A 349 17.60 13.08 -30.50
N GLY A 350 16.34 13.42 -30.76
CA GLY A 350 15.53 12.83 -31.82
C GLY A 350 14.93 11.46 -31.46
N LEU A 351 14.03 10.97 -32.31
CA LEU A 351 13.31 9.70 -32.10
C LEU A 351 14.23 8.47 -32.10
N ASN A 352 15.33 8.50 -32.85
CA ASN A 352 16.26 7.38 -32.96
C ASN A 352 16.82 6.95 -31.59
N ARG A 353 17.07 7.91 -30.70
CA ARG A 353 17.54 7.63 -29.34
C ARG A 353 16.59 6.73 -28.57
N LEU A 354 15.28 6.89 -28.74
CA LEU A 354 14.28 6.06 -28.06
C LEU A 354 14.28 4.63 -28.61
N SER A 355 14.52 4.46 -29.92
CA SER A 355 14.56 3.14 -30.56
C SER A 355 15.80 2.31 -30.20
N GLU A 356 16.90 2.97 -29.81
CA GLU A 356 18.16 2.35 -29.40
C GLU A 356 18.16 1.90 -27.92
N ILE A 357 17.16 2.32 -27.13
CA ILE A 357 17.14 2.05 -25.69
C ILE A 357 16.90 0.57 -25.42
N ILE A 358 17.85 -0.04 -24.72
CA ILE A 358 17.81 -1.45 -24.34
C ILE A 358 17.07 -1.58 -23.01
N PRO A 359 15.96 -2.35 -22.94
CA PRO A 359 15.25 -2.63 -21.70
C PRO A 359 16.12 -3.45 -20.74
N LYS A 360 16.17 -3.06 -19.46
CA LYS A 360 16.99 -3.69 -18.42
C LYS A 360 16.13 -4.36 -17.36
N LYS A 361 16.71 -5.31 -16.63
CA LYS A 361 16.08 -5.84 -15.39
C LYS A 361 15.92 -4.70 -14.38
N PRO A 362 14.90 -4.74 -13.50
CA PRO A 362 14.70 -3.70 -12.51
C PRO A 362 15.88 -3.58 -11.56
N ASP A 363 16.25 -2.36 -11.24
CA ASP A 363 17.20 -2.04 -10.18
C ASP A 363 16.55 -2.34 -8.82
N ILE A 364 17.16 -3.25 -8.06
CA ILE A 364 16.65 -3.72 -6.78
C ILE A 364 16.68 -2.61 -5.71
N HIS A 365 17.69 -1.74 -5.72
CA HIS A 365 17.78 -0.62 -4.78
C HIS A 365 16.65 0.37 -4.99
N LEU A 366 16.36 0.71 -6.25
CA LEU A 366 15.21 1.57 -6.58
C LEU A 366 13.88 0.86 -6.29
N SER A 367 13.78 -0.43 -6.55
CA SER A 367 12.55 -1.22 -6.33
C SER A 367 12.14 -1.30 -4.87
N LEU A 368 13.13 -1.42 -3.97
CA LEU A 368 12.97 -1.55 -2.53
C LEU A 368 13.24 -0.24 -1.79
N TRP A 369 13.25 0.90 -2.49
CA TRP A 369 13.67 2.18 -1.93
C TRP A 369 12.89 2.56 -0.66
N HIS A 370 11.57 2.36 -0.65
CA HIS A 370 10.73 2.65 0.52
C HIS A 370 11.01 1.69 1.68
N GLU A 371 11.14 0.40 1.40
CA GLU A 371 11.46 -0.64 2.38
C GLU A 371 12.84 -0.42 3.00
N LEU A 372 13.87 -0.17 2.18
CA LEU A 372 15.23 0.11 2.62
C LEU A 372 15.28 1.37 3.49
N ARG A 373 14.57 2.42 3.10
CA ARG A 373 14.51 3.65 3.89
C ARG A 373 13.78 3.44 5.22
N HIS A 374 12.66 2.74 5.20
CA HIS A 374 11.93 2.41 6.43
C HIS A 374 12.82 1.57 7.36
N PHE A 375 13.51 0.56 6.81
CA PHE A 375 14.47 -0.24 7.53
C PHE A 375 15.58 0.63 8.13
N ASN A 376 16.27 1.44 7.32
CA ASN A 376 17.36 2.30 7.78
C ASN A 376 16.94 3.34 8.84
N GLN A 377 15.68 3.81 8.80
CA GLN A 377 15.14 4.74 9.81
C GLN A 377 14.89 4.08 11.17
N HIS A 378 14.53 2.79 11.19
CA HIS A 378 14.17 2.07 12.42
C HIS A 378 15.28 1.14 12.91
N ALA A 379 16.21 0.75 12.02
CA ALA A 379 17.35 -0.12 12.31
C ALA A 379 18.55 0.65 12.87
N HIS A 380 18.32 1.76 13.60
CA HIS A 380 19.31 2.32 14.51
C HIS A 380 19.62 1.26 15.59
N GLY A 381 20.57 0.37 15.27
CA GLY A 381 20.89 -0.84 16.04
C GLY A 381 21.44 -2.00 15.21
N ALA A 382 21.37 -1.96 13.87
CA ALA A 382 21.97 -2.99 13.02
C ALA A 382 23.51 -2.84 12.98
N VAL A 383 24.16 -3.52 13.92
CA VAL A 383 25.58 -3.91 13.94
C VAL A 383 26.55 -2.86 13.40
N ALA A 384 26.67 -1.74 14.11
CA ALA A 384 27.82 -0.86 13.92
C ALA A 384 29.12 -1.67 14.11
N PRO A 385 30.22 -1.40 13.39
CA PRO A 385 31.50 -2.11 13.56
C PRO A 385 31.95 -2.18 15.03
N GLY A 386 31.63 -1.16 15.83
CA GLY A 386 31.85 -1.12 17.28
C GLY A 386 31.01 -2.07 18.13
N GLN A 387 30.09 -2.85 17.56
CA GLN A 387 29.41 -3.97 18.26
C GLN A 387 30.14 -5.32 18.04
N PHE A 388 31.06 -5.40 17.07
CA PHE A 388 31.94 -6.57 16.91
C PHE A 388 33.16 -6.53 17.85
N THR A 389 33.40 -5.40 18.54
CA THR A 389 34.48 -5.29 19.53
C THR A 389 34.29 -6.23 20.72
N ASP A 390 33.04 -6.57 21.05
CA ASP A 390 32.68 -7.57 22.08
C ASP A 390 32.53 -9.00 21.50
N GLY A 391 33.10 -9.24 20.32
CA GLY A 391 33.10 -10.54 19.67
C GLY A 391 33.86 -11.59 20.50
N ILE A 392 33.15 -12.62 20.96
CA ILE A 392 33.76 -13.73 21.70
C ILE A 392 34.25 -14.76 20.68
N LYS A 393 35.58 -14.96 20.61
CA LYS A 393 36.16 -16.04 19.80
C LYS A 393 36.22 -17.33 20.62
N LEU A 394 35.34 -18.28 20.29
CA LEU A 394 35.37 -19.63 20.85
C LEU A 394 36.18 -20.55 19.94
N SER A 395 37.14 -21.29 20.50
CA SER A 395 37.96 -22.27 19.77
C SER A 395 37.75 -23.65 20.37
N TYR A 396 37.43 -24.63 19.52
CA TYR A 396 37.20 -26.01 19.91
C TYR A 396 38.33 -26.89 19.40
N ASN A 397 39.03 -27.60 20.29
CA ASN A 397 40.08 -28.53 19.91
C ASN A 397 39.50 -29.95 19.74
N SER A 398 38.54 -30.07 18.83
CA SER A 398 37.83 -31.32 18.54
C SER A 398 37.73 -31.52 17.04
N ARG A 399 37.69 -32.79 16.60
CA ARG A 399 37.51 -33.14 15.18
C ARG A 399 36.18 -32.63 14.61
N TYR A 400 35.14 -32.58 15.44
CA TYR A 400 33.80 -32.12 15.08
C TYR A 400 33.39 -30.93 15.96
N LEU A 401 32.63 -29.99 15.39
CA LEU A 401 32.02 -28.90 16.16
C LEU A 401 30.97 -29.45 17.14
N PRO A 402 30.84 -28.87 18.36
CA PRO A 402 29.76 -29.21 19.27
C PRO A 402 28.38 -28.88 18.68
N ASN A 403 27.34 -29.57 19.14
CA ASN A 403 25.97 -29.31 18.65
C ASN A 403 25.34 -28.04 19.24
N ASP A 404 25.82 -27.57 20.40
CA ASP A 404 25.28 -26.44 21.18
C ASP A 404 26.05 -25.13 20.98
N VAL A 405 26.56 -24.87 19.77
CA VAL A 405 27.42 -23.69 19.50
C VAL A 405 26.66 -22.37 19.58
N PHE A 406 25.36 -22.35 19.25
CA PHE A 406 24.54 -21.15 19.19
C PHE A 406 23.81 -20.89 20.53
N LYS A 407 24.49 -20.26 21.49
CA LYS A 407 23.95 -19.99 22.84
C LYS A 407 23.24 -18.65 23.00
N ARG A 408 23.40 -17.74 22.03
CA ARG A 408 22.85 -16.39 22.05
C ARG A 408 22.35 -15.99 20.67
N GLU A 409 21.32 -15.18 20.61
CA GLU A 409 20.89 -14.53 19.36
C GLU A 409 21.97 -13.56 18.87
N GLY A 410 22.17 -13.48 17.55
CA GLY A 410 23.16 -12.60 16.94
C GLY A 410 23.81 -13.16 15.68
N VAL A 411 24.87 -12.50 15.22
CA VAL A 411 25.66 -12.92 14.05
C VAL A 411 26.75 -13.88 14.48
N HIS A 412 26.74 -15.09 13.91
CA HIS A 412 27.71 -16.13 14.21
C HIS A 412 28.58 -16.45 12.98
N LEU A 413 29.90 -16.29 13.12
CA LEU A 413 30.88 -16.67 12.10
C LEU A 413 31.49 -18.03 12.46
N VAL A 414 31.07 -19.08 11.76
CA VAL A 414 31.55 -20.45 11.99
C VAL A 414 32.61 -20.83 10.96
N ARG A 415 33.82 -21.12 11.43
CA ARG A 415 34.93 -21.63 10.60
C ARG A 415 35.34 -23.02 11.04
N SER A 416 35.38 -23.97 10.11
CA SER A 416 35.91 -25.32 10.33
C SER A 416 36.39 -25.94 9.01
N ALA A 417 37.16 -27.03 9.07
CA ALA A 417 37.53 -27.82 7.89
C ALA A 417 36.31 -28.45 7.18
N ILE A 418 36.48 -28.92 5.94
CA ILE A 418 35.42 -29.60 5.18
C ILE A 418 35.01 -30.88 5.93
N GLY A 419 33.70 -31.14 6.04
CA GLY A 419 33.19 -32.35 6.68
C GLY A 419 33.19 -32.36 8.21
N THR A 420 33.63 -31.30 8.89
CA THR A 420 33.76 -31.30 10.37
C THR A 420 32.56 -30.73 11.14
N GLY A 421 31.37 -30.74 10.54
CA GLY A 421 30.12 -30.50 11.27
C GLY A 421 29.42 -29.15 11.08
N LYS A 422 29.86 -28.27 10.14
CA LYS A 422 29.16 -26.98 9.88
C LYS A 422 27.67 -27.14 9.56
N THR A 423 27.31 -28.12 8.72
CA THR A 423 25.91 -28.38 8.39
C THR A 423 25.17 -29.03 9.57
N ALA A 424 25.85 -29.91 10.32
CA ALA A 424 25.26 -30.62 11.45
C ALA A 424 24.86 -29.67 12.60
N ILE A 425 25.66 -28.64 12.88
CA ILE A 425 25.28 -27.64 13.91
C ILE A 425 24.07 -26.79 13.50
N VAL A 426 23.92 -26.48 12.21
CA VAL A 426 22.77 -25.75 11.68
C VAL A 426 21.54 -26.65 11.71
N GLU A 427 21.69 -27.92 11.31
CA GLU A 427 20.64 -28.94 11.41
C GLU A 427 20.13 -29.10 12.85
N HIS A 428 21.04 -29.14 13.82
CA HIS A 428 20.67 -29.20 15.23
C HIS A 428 19.87 -27.98 15.66
N LEU A 429 20.29 -26.77 15.26
CA LEU A 429 19.58 -25.53 15.53
C LEU A 429 18.16 -25.54 14.91
N VAL A 430 18.03 -25.99 13.67
CA VAL A 430 16.74 -26.12 12.96
C VAL A 430 15.82 -27.07 13.71
N LYS A 431 16.33 -28.25 14.08
CA LYS A 431 15.56 -29.29 14.78
C LYS A 431 15.11 -28.86 16.18
N GLN A 432 15.93 -28.08 16.89
CA GLN A 432 15.55 -27.52 18.19
C GLN A 432 14.50 -26.41 18.08
N ASN A 433 14.38 -25.77 16.91
CA ASN A 433 13.53 -24.60 16.70
C ASN A 433 12.53 -24.81 15.54
N PRO A 434 11.64 -25.81 15.59
CA PRO A 434 10.79 -26.22 14.47
C PRO A 434 9.77 -25.16 14.00
N LYS A 435 9.55 -24.11 14.80
CA LYS A 435 8.62 -23.00 14.48
C LYS A 435 9.32 -21.77 13.87
N GLN A 436 10.65 -21.75 13.80
CA GLN A 436 11.39 -20.63 13.23
C GLN A 436 11.45 -20.73 11.70
N SER A 437 11.27 -19.59 11.05
CA SER A 437 11.48 -19.48 9.60
C SER A 437 12.96 -19.33 9.31
N ILE A 438 13.48 -20.14 8.38
CA ILE A 438 14.91 -20.19 8.07
C ILE A 438 15.12 -19.70 6.64
N LEU A 439 15.94 -18.65 6.50
CA LEU A 439 16.41 -18.20 5.20
C LEU A 439 17.81 -18.75 4.96
N PHE A 440 17.93 -19.70 4.03
CA PHE A 440 19.21 -20.27 3.62
C PHE A 440 19.67 -19.66 2.30
N THR A 441 20.83 -19.02 2.28
CA THR A 441 21.40 -18.38 1.08
C THR A 441 22.76 -19.00 0.73
N THR A 442 22.96 -19.31 -0.55
CA THR A 442 24.28 -19.72 -1.06
C THR A 442 24.49 -19.14 -2.45
N HIS A 443 25.74 -19.14 -2.91
CA HIS A 443 26.12 -18.67 -4.24
C HIS A 443 25.84 -19.72 -5.35
N LEU A 444 25.51 -20.97 -5.00
CA LEU A 444 25.20 -22.05 -5.95
C LEU A 444 23.86 -22.72 -5.63
N ILE A 445 23.00 -22.86 -6.64
CA ILE A 445 21.67 -23.46 -6.48
C ILE A 445 21.76 -24.93 -6.02
N SER A 446 22.71 -25.70 -6.56
CA SER A 446 22.92 -27.11 -6.18
C SER A 446 23.27 -27.30 -4.69
N LEU A 447 23.93 -26.32 -4.07
CA LEU A 447 24.23 -26.34 -2.64
C LEU A 447 22.98 -26.05 -1.79
N VAL A 448 22.04 -25.24 -2.30
CA VAL A 448 20.76 -24.98 -1.64
C VAL A 448 19.94 -26.25 -1.57
N GLU A 449 19.79 -26.95 -2.70
CA GLU A 449 19.00 -28.19 -2.78
C GLU A 449 19.61 -29.31 -1.93
N SER A 450 20.93 -29.49 -2.00
CA SER A 450 21.62 -30.48 -1.16
C SER A 450 21.50 -30.15 0.34
N ALA A 451 21.60 -28.88 0.71
CA ALA A 451 21.43 -28.46 2.10
C ALA A 451 19.98 -28.62 2.57
N ALA A 452 18.99 -28.21 1.76
CA ALA A 452 17.57 -28.34 2.06
C ALA A 452 17.18 -29.81 2.30
N SER A 453 17.63 -30.70 1.42
CA SER A 453 17.46 -32.15 1.57
C SER A 453 18.06 -32.68 2.88
N ARG A 454 19.31 -32.29 3.22
CA ARG A 454 19.97 -32.70 4.46
C ARG A 454 19.31 -32.14 5.72
N LEU A 455 18.76 -30.93 5.63
CA LEU A 455 18.12 -30.23 6.75
C LEU A 455 16.64 -30.59 6.89
N GLY A 456 16.08 -31.42 6.00
CA GLY A 456 14.65 -31.73 5.97
C GLY A 456 13.77 -30.50 5.66
N LEU A 457 14.32 -29.51 4.94
CA LEU A 457 13.65 -28.28 4.57
C LEU A 457 13.09 -28.40 3.15
N THR A 458 11.88 -27.89 2.93
CA THR A 458 11.30 -27.76 1.59
C THR A 458 11.90 -26.55 0.88
N SER A 459 12.37 -26.72 -0.35
CA SER A 459 12.91 -25.63 -1.15
C SER A 459 11.82 -24.62 -1.50
N TYR A 460 12.12 -23.32 -1.46
CA TYR A 460 11.17 -22.29 -1.87
C TYR A 460 10.68 -22.48 -3.33
N ASN A 461 11.51 -23.05 -4.20
CA ASN A 461 11.14 -23.37 -5.59
C ASN A 461 10.09 -24.49 -5.69
N GLU A 462 9.98 -25.37 -4.69
CA GLU A 462 8.98 -26.44 -4.63
C GLU A 462 7.66 -25.97 -3.98
N CYS A 463 7.72 -24.83 -3.27
CA CYS A 463 6.54 -24.19 -2.67
C CYS A 463 5.66 -23.46 -3.70
N ASP A 464 6.05 -23.37 -4.97
CA ASP A 464 5.28 -22.69 -6.03
C ASP A 464 3.91 -23.36 -6.33
N ASN A 465 3.68 -24.59 -5.84
CA ASN A 465 2.37 -25.26 -5.92
C ASN A 465 1.43 -24.95 -4.73
N PHE A 466 1.90 -24.24 -3.71
CA PHE A 466 1.05 -23.74 -2.63
C PHE A 466 0.88 -22.23 -2.78
N ASP A 467 -0.34 -21.85 -3.10
CA ASP A 467 -0.84 -20.49 -3.26
C ASP A 467 -0.57 -19.64 -2.01
N LEU A 468 0.64 -19.06 -1.89
CA LEU A 468 0.99 -18.11 -0.85
C LEU A 468 0.65 -16.68 -1.29
N GLN A 469 -0.64 -16.45 -1.56
CA GLN A 469 -1.26 -15.12 -1.52
C GLN A 469 -1.69 -14.70 -0.10
N SER A 470 -1.36 -15.48 0.93
CA SER A 470 -1.69 -15.16 2.32
C SER A 470 -0.49 -15.41 3.23
N ASN A 471 -0.17 -14.42 4.07
CA ASN A 471 0.81 -14.44 5.16
C ASN A 471 2.24 -13.95 4.84
N ILE A 472 2.36 -12.66 4.53
CA ILE A 472 3.45 -11.84 5.12
C ILE A 472 2.80 -11.00 6.21
N ALA A 473 2.35 -11.69 7.26
CA ALA A 473 2.08 -11.08 8.56
C ALA A 473 3.27 -11.46 9.42
N TRP A 474 4.14 -10.51 9.70
CA TRP A 474 5.17 -10.64 10.73
C TRP A 474 4.48 -10.67 12.10
N PRO A 475 4.66 -11.71 12.93
CA PRO A 475 4.44 -11.61 14.36
C PRO A 475 5.83 -11.48 15.01
N PHE A 476 6.17 -10.28 15.47
CA PHE A 476 7.10 -10.20 16.60
C PHE A 476 6.26 -10.35 17.88
N ALA A 477 6.64 -11.32 18.68
CA ALA A 477 6.26 -11.43 20.09
C ALA A 477 6.99 -10.37 20.92
#